data_AF-A0A3A8YT06-F1
#
_entry.id   AF-A0A3A8YT06-F1
#
_cell.length_a   1.000
_cell.length_b   1.000
_cell.length_c   1.000
_cell.angle_alpha   90.00
_cell.angle_beta   90.00
_cell.angle_gamma   90.00
#
_symmetry.space_group_name_H-M   'P 1'
#
loop_
_entity.id
_entity.type
_entity.pdbx_description
1 polymer ?
#
loop_
_entity_poly.entity_id
_entity_poly.type
_entity_poly.pdbx_seq_one_letter_code
_entity_poly.pdbx_strand_id
1 'polypeptide(L)'
;MISFSDYVPGSATASYRQAVDKAAEIAEQQKRMVDPIHHEKIDRLLDTYARRLAENMNQGYATTARVPSILIAGGSNFPVRQKEKQNRAADANMAEWRQIQGLLDKIRSTGRGGISADDPEAVQKLKAKLAGLEQEQERMKAVNAYYRKHKTLDGCPQLTPDEVERRKAAMARSWRADPKPYESYLLTNNNANIRQTKKRIEELSAKKETEFEGWAFEGGEVKMDLQANRLQVFFHEKPDRDTCSAMRHGGFRWAPSVGAWQRQLTNNAIWTATHMDCLRLLSGEQPTQAEPVRGPAQESGSGWGFYIIADLKTWVDNAAKPSELEHFPSFEAAKARFDELRSEPCNNEPAEPGPDGQPPARLTLGLMSADGMSASDILHVRQGENYLVTDFTRTERLRDDPAVRAILARTAREIGFDRVRVWEQADGGRQTLSIVPFAEWDNPYFAANTPGRIAALYYELLHRCDPLPEDRELHKGQIAEIIQFIQQGGKYSVSQLSLAVSTLQAGHPDNTVVQELASTLKKELSDYNAPEQDTVQHQKLKHKKSPER
;
A
#
# COMPACT_ATOMS: atom_id res chain seq x y z
N MET A 1 -15.66 3.99 -40.24
CA MET A 1 -16.61 5.05 -40.66
C MET A 1 -17.92 4.35 -40.99
N ILE A 2 -19.02 4.67 -40.32
CA ILE A 2 -20.32 4.02 -40.59
C ILE A 2 -21.00 4.90 -41.64
N SER A 3 -20.96 4.48 -42.91
CA SER A 3 -21.77 5.11 -43.95
C SER A 3 -23.16 4.49 -43.94
N PHE A 4 -24.20 5.32 -44.04
CA PHE A 4 -25.58 4.82 -44.17
C PHE A 4 -25.76 4.00 -45.45
N SER A 5 -25.00 4.31 -46.52
CA SER A 5 -25.05 3.58 -47.80
C SER A 5 -24.63 2.12 -47.67
N ASP A 6 -23.74 1.82 -46.73
CA ASP A 6 -23.12 0.51 -46.57
C ASP A 6 -23.76 -0.27 -45.41
N TYR A 7 -24.78 0.30 -44.77
CA TYR A 7 -25.46 -0.31 -43.65
C TYR A 7 -26.42 -1.40 -44.12
N VAL A 8 -26.18 -2.63 -43.69
CA VAL A 8 -27.10 -3.75 -43.90
C VAL A 8 -28.17 -3.74 -42.79
N PRO A 9 -29.47 -3.63 -43.12
CA PRO A 9 -30.54 -3.66 -42.13
C PRO A 9 -30.45 -4.86 -41.19
N GLY A 10 -30.55 -4.62 -39.88
CA GLY A 10 -30.46 -5.66 -38.85
C GLY A 10 -29.05 -6.11 -38.48
N SER A 11 -28.01 -5.63 -39.18
CA SER A 11 -26.61 -6.00 -38.86
C SER A 11 -26.17 -5.58 -37.45
N ALA A 12 -26.63 -4.42 -36.97
CA ALA A 12 -26.36 -3.97 -35.59
C ALA A 12 -26.98 -4.91 -34.54
N THR A 13 -28.23 -5.31 -34.74
CA THR A 13 -28.93 -6.26 -33.86
C THR A 13 -28.29 -7.64 -33.92
N ALA A 14 -27.85 -8.08 -35.10
CA ALA A 14 -27.13 -9.34 -35.26
C ALA A 14 -25.78 -9.32 -34.54
N SER A 15 -25.03 -8.21 -34.63
CA SER A 15 -23.76 -8.03 -33.91
C SER A 15 -23.96 -8.06 -32.39
N TYR A 16 -25.00 -7.39 -31.88
CA TYR A 16 -25.37 -7.45 -30.47
C TYR A 16 -25.68 -8.88 -30.03
N ARG A 17 -26.55 -9.60 -30.76
CA ARG A 17 -26.90 -10.99 -30.45
C ARG A 17 -25.66 -11.89 -30.40
N GLN A 18 -24.80 -11.80 -31.42
CA GLN A 18 -23.57 -12.58 -31.45
C GLN A 18 -22.65 -12.31 -30.25
N ALA A 19 -22.57 -11.05 -29.79
CA ALA A 19 -21.79 -10.71 -28.60
C ALA A 19 -22.40 -11.29 -27.32
N VAL A 20 -23.73 -11.24 -27.18
CA VAL A 20 -24.45 -11.82 -26.03
C VAL A 20 -24.37 -13.35 -26.04
N ASP A 21 -24.49 -14.00 -27.20
CA ASP A 21 -24.37 -15.45 -27.33
C ASP A 21 -22.98 -15.93 -26.89
N LYS A 22 -21.91 -15.23 -27.34
CA LYS A 22 -20.54 -15.50 -26.86
C LYS A 22 -20.39 -15.28 -25.35
N ALA A 23 -21.03 -14.25 -24.80
CA ALA A 23 -21.01 -14.02 -23.36
C ALA A 23 -21.73 -15.13 -22.59
N ALA A 24 -22.83 -15.65 -23.12
CA ALA A 24 -23.56 -16.78 -22.56
C ALA A 24 -22.73 -18.07 -22.60
N GLU A 25 -22.02 -18.34 -23.70
CA GLU A 25 -21.07 -19.46 -23.77
C GLU A 25 -19.98 -19.38 -22.70
N ILE A 26 -19.42 -18.19 -22.47
CA ILE A 26 -18.41 -17.97 -21.41
C ILE A 26 -19.02 -18.21 -20.03
N ALA A 27 -20.25 -17.75 -19.80
CA ALA A 27 -20.96 -17.97 -18.54
C ALA A 27 -21.21 -19.46 -18.28
N GLU A 28 -21.69 -20.21 -19.26
CA GLU A 28 -21.95 -21.65 -19.16
C GLU A 28 -20.66 -22.46 -18.97
N GLN A 29 -19.58 -22.11 -19.68
CA GLN A 29 -18.27 -22.72 -19.44
C GLN A 29 -17.81 -22.50 -18.00
N GLN A 30 -17.99 -21.28 -17.47
CA GLN A 30 -17.62 -20.99 -16.10
C GLN A 30 -18.47 -21.77 -15.09
N LYS A 31 -19.80 -21.82 -15.26
CA LYS A 31 -20.71 -22.57 -14.38
C LYS A 31 -20.34 -24.06 -14.28
N ARG A 32 -19.84 -24.67 -15.36
CA ARG A 32 -19.34 -26.06 -15.34
C ARG A 32 -18.10 -26.25 -14.48
N MET A 33 -17.29 -25.20 -14.31
CA MET A 33 -16.04 -25.25 -13.55
C MET A 33 -16.21 -24.84 -12.09
N VAL A 34 -17.30 -24.15 -11.74
CA VAL A 34 -17.48 -23.53 -10.42
C VAL A 34 -18.72 -24.08 -9.72
N ASP A 35 -18.67 -23.97 -8.40
CA ASP A 35 -19.74 -24.38 -7.50
C ASP A 35 -21.09 -23.67 -7.83
N PRO A 36 -22.24 -24.36 -7.69
CA PRO A 36 -23.58 -23.77 -7.85
C PRO A 36 -23.82 -22.45 -7.13
N ILE A 37 -23.16 -22.21 -5.99
CA ILE A 37 -23.24 -20.94 -5.22
C ILE A 37 -22.88 -19.72 -6.10
N HIS A 38 -22.04 -19.90 -7.13
CA HIS A 38 -21.61 -18.81 -8.00
C HIS A 38 -22.47 -18.63 -9.26
N HIS A 39 -23.40 -19.55 -9.54
CA HIS A 39 -24.16 -19.54 -10.79
C HIS A 39 -25.06 -18.31 -10.89
N GLU A 40 -25.77 -17.95 -9.81
CA GLU A 40 -26.61 -16.76 -9.78
C GLU A 40 -25.81 -15.47 -10.02
N LYS A 41 -24.60 -15.38 -9.46
CA LYS A 41 -23.73 -14.23 -9.69
C LYS A 41 -23.27 -14.15 -11.14
N ILE A 42 -22.94 -15.28 -11.75
CA ILE A 42 -22.58 -15.36 -13.17
C ILE A 42 -23.76 -14.89 -14.04
N ASP A 43 -24.98 -15.33 -13.72
CA ASP A 43 -26.18 -14.93 -14.46
C ASP A 43 -26.47 -13.44 -14.34
N ARG A 44 -26.35 -12.87 -13.14
CA ARG A 44 -26.49 -11.42 -12.94
C ARG A 44 -25.45 -10.61 -13.71
N LEU A 45 -24.22 -11.11 -13.82
CA LEU A 45 -23.16 -10.47 -14.62
C LEU A 45 -23.46 -10.54 -16.12
N LEU A 46 -23.96 -11.68 -16.61
CA LEU A 46 -24.37 -11.86 -17.99
C LEU A 46 -25.53 -10.93 -18.36
N ASP A 47 -26.56 -10.84 -17.51
CA ASP A 47 -27.70 -9.94 -17.70
C ASP A 47 -27.25 -8.47 -17.73
N THR A 48 -26.36 -8.09 -16.80
CA THR A 48 -25.78 -6.75 -16.76
C THR A 48 -24.97 -6.43 -18.03
N TYR A 49 -24.21 -7.41 -18.53
CA TYR A 49 -23.45 -7.26 -19.79
C TYR A 49 -24.39 -7.01 -20.97
N ALA A 50 -25.42 -7.83 -21.13
CA ALA A 50 -26.38 -7.71 -22.21
C ALA A 50 -27.06 -6.34 -22.21
N ARG A 51 -27.59 -5.91 -21.06
CA ARG A 51 -28.29 -4.63 -20.93
C ARG A 51 -27.40 -3.44 -21.24
N ARG A 52 -26.21 -3.37 -20.62
CA ARG A 52 -25.28 -2.24 -20.82
C ARG A 52 -24.71 -2.22 -22.23
N LEU A 53 -24.46 -3.37 -22.85
CA LEU A 53 -24.00 -3.43 -24.23
C LEU A 53 -25.06 -2.87 -25.19
N ALA A 54 -26.34 -3.22 -24.99
CA ALA A 54 -27.43 -2.68 -25.80
C ALA A 54 -27.53 -1.15 -25.68
N GLU A 55 -27.48 -0.63 -24.44
CA GLU A 55 -27.51 0.81 -24.17
C GLU A 55 -26.32 1.54 -24.83
N ASN A 56 -25.10 1.01 -24.66
CA ASN A 56 -23.88 1.59 -25.20
C ASN A 56 -23.84 1.58 -26.74
N MET A 57 -24.31 0.49 -27.37
CA MET A 57 -24.42 0.44 -28.84
C MET A 57 -25.42 1.48 -29.36
N ASN A 58 -26.60 1.56 -28.74
CA ASN A 58 -27.62 2.56 -29.11
C ASN A 58 -27.12 4.00 -28.94
N GLN A 59 -26.42 4.29 -27.84
CA GLN A 59 -25.81 5.60 -27.60
C GLN A 59 -24.70 5.91 -28.62
N GLY A 60 -23.88 4.92 -28.99
CA GLY A 60 -22.86 5.06 -30.02
C GLY A 60 -23.45 5.41 -31.39
N TYR A 61 -24.53 4.74 -31.80
CA TYR A 61 -25.24 5.03 -33.04
C TYR A 61 -25.89 6.42 -33.01
N ALA A 62 -26.60 6.76 -31.92
CA ALA A 62 -27.19 8.07 -31.74
C ALA A 62 -26.14 9.19 -31.77
N THR A 63 -24.98 8.97 -31.15
CA THR A 63 -23.87 9.93 -31.15
C THR A 63 -23.32 10.13 -32.56
N THR A 64 -23.12 9.05 -33.31
CA THR A 64 -22.59 9.09 -34.68
C THR A 64 -23.49 9.90 -35.63
N ALA A 65 -24.80 9.84 -35.45
CA ALA A 65 -25.78 10.52 -36.30
C ALA A 65 -25.91 12.04 -36.08
N ARG A 66 -25.31 12.61 -35.01
CA ARG A 66 -25.56 14.02 -34.60
C ARG A 66 -24.96 15.09 -35.50
N VAL A 67 -23.80 14.84 -36.10
CA VAL A 67 -23.04 15.87 -36.84
C VAL A 67 -22.85 15.41 -38.29
N PRO A 68 -23.27 16.21 -39.28
CA PRO A 68 -23.11 15.86 -40.70
C PRO A 68 -21.63 15.76 -41.07
N SER A 69 -21.31 14.97 -42.10
CA SER A 69 -19.93 14.85 -42.60
C SER A 69 -19.43 16.18 -43.16
N ILE A 70 -18.12 16.44 -43.04
CA ILE A 70 -17.46 17.59 -43.68
C ILE A 70 -17.63 17.58 -45.21
N LEU A 71 -17.78 16.39 -45.81
CA LEU A 71 -18.06 16.25 -47.25
C LEU A 71 -19.46 16.75 -47.62
N ILE A 72 -20.41 16.76 -46.67
CA ILE A 72 -21.78 17.21 -46.89
C ILE A 72 -21.93 18.69 -46.51
N ALA A 73 -21.36 19.11 -45.38
CA ALA A 73 -21.43 20.50 -44.93
C ALA A 73 -20.46 21.43 -45.68
N GLY A 74 -19.38 20.91 -46.26
CA GLY A 74 -18.26 21.69 -46.78
C GLY A 74 -17.38 22.26 -45.66
N GLY A 75 -16.10 22.52 -45.97
CA GLY A 75 -15.11 22.97 -44.96
C GLY A 75 -15.49 24.27 -44.25
N SER A 76 -16.12 25.21 -44.97
CA SER A 76 -16.48 26.54 -44.43
C SER A 76 -17.73 26.55 -43.54
N ASN A 77 -18.66 25.59 -43.70
CA ASN A 77 -19.90 25.52 -42.91
C ASN A 77 -19.91 24.36 -41.89
N PHE A 78 -18.78 23.67 -41.71
CA PHE A 78 -18.70 22.54 -40.80
C PHE A 78 -18.77 22.97 -39.33
N PRO A 79 -19.69 22.43 -38.51
CA PRO A 79 -19.86 22.85 -37.12
C PRO A 79 -18.79 22.22 -36.20
N VAL A 80 -17.56 22.75 -36.25
CA VAL A 80 -16.38 22.23 -35.52
C VAL A 80 -16.66 21.98 -34.03
N ARG A 81 -17.21 22.97 -33.32
CA ARG A 81 -17.51 22.83 -31.87
C ARG A 81 -18.51 21.72 -31.56
N GLN A 82 -19.48 21.46 -32.45
CA GLN A 82 -20.42 20.35 -32.28
C GLN A 82 -19.74 19.02 -32.56
N LYS A 83 -18.84 18.97 -33.56
CA LYS A 83 -18.01 17.79 -33.84
C LYS A 83 -17.09 17.44 -32.67
N GLU A 84 -16.46 18.42 -32.05
CA GLU A 84 -15.64 18.21 -30.85
C GLU A 84 -16.46 17.62 -29.69
N LYS A 85 -17.69 18.11 -29.48
CA LYS A 85 -18.63 17.52 -28.50
C LYS A 85 -19.02 16.08 -28.87
N GLN A 86 -19.26 15.81 -30.15
CA GLN A 86 -19.54 14.45 -30.64
C GLN A 86 -18.36 13.50 -30.40
N ASN A 87 -17.13 13.94 -30.68
CA ASN A 87 -15.92 13.15 -30.46
C ASN A 87 -15.75 12.82 -28.97
N ARG A 88 -15.90 13.81 -28.08
CA ARG A 88 -15.87 13.56 -26.62
C ARG A 88 -16.94 12.57 -26.16
N ALA A 89 -18.15 12.64 -26.72
CA ALA A 89 -19.20 11.67 -26.42
C ALA A 89 -18.85 10.27 -26.94
N ALA A 90 -18.24 10.17 -28.13
CA ALA A 90 -17.77 8.90 -28.68
C ALA A 90 -16.63 8.29 -27.83
N ASP A 91 -15.70 9.11 -27.34
CA ASP A 91 -14.62 8.69 -26.45
C ASP A 91 -15.16 8.16 -25.12
N ALA A 92 -16.16 8.85 -24.53
CA ALA A 92 -16.85 8.38 -23.34
C ALA A 92 -17.60 7.06 -23.58
N ASN A 93 -18.30 6.92 -24.69
CA ASN A 93 -18.99 5.69 -25.08
C ASN A 93 -17.99 4.52 -25.27
N MET A 94 -16.82 4.79 -25.86
CA MET A 94 -15.75 3.81 -26.02
C MET A 94 -15.14 3.40 -24.66
N ALA A 95 -14.97 4.35 -23.74
CA ALA A 95 -14.51 4.05 -22.38
C ALA A 95 -15.49 3.14 -21.63
N GLU A 96 -16.80 3.40 -21.74
CA GLU A 96 -17.83 2.52 -21.18
C GLU A 96 -17.83 1.14 -21.86
N TRP A 97 -17.69 1.08 -23.19
CA TRP A 97 -17.59 -0.20 -23.90
C TRP A 97 -16.47 -1.08 -23.35
N ARG A 98 -15.29 -0.50 -23.06
CA ARG A 98 -14.18 -1.21 -22.40
C ARG A 98 -14.57 -1.75 -21.02
N GLN A 99 -15.31 -0.98 -20.23
CA GLN A 99 -15.81 -1.44 -18.92
C GLN A 99 -16.82 -2.59 -19.07
N ILE A 100 -17.68 -2.54 -20.09
CA ILE A 100 -18.63 -3.60 -20.42
C ILE A 100 -17.88 -4.88 -20.79
N GLN A 101 -16.83 -4.79 -21.62
CA GLN A 101 -15.99 -5.96 -21.91
C GLN A 101 -15.33 -6.54 -20.66
N GLY A 102 -14.93 -5.71 -19.70
CA GLY A 102 -14.42 -6.16 -18.40
C GLY A 102 -15.40 -6.99 -17.57
N LEU A 103 -16.71 -6.97 -17.87
CA LEU A 103 -17.68 -7.90 -17.25
C LEU A 103 -17.44 -9.34 -17.67
N LEU A 104 -16.97 -9.59 -18.91
CA LEU A 104 -16.62 -10.94 -19.37
C LEU A 104 -15.44 -11.52 -18.55
N ASP A 105 -14.45 -10.69 -18.22
CA ASP A 105 -13.33 -11.11 -17.38
C ASP A 105 -13.76 -11.34 -15.93
N LYS A 106 -14.76 -10.58 -15.43
CA LYS A 106 -15.39 -10.85 -14.13
C LYS A 106 -16.14 -12.18 -14.13
N ILE A 107 -16.83 -12.53 -15.21
CA ILE A 107 -17.47 -13.85 -15.36
C ILE A 107 -16.40 -14.94 -15.28
N ARG A 108 -15.33 -14.85 -16.10
CA ARG A 108 -14.23 -15.83 -16.14
C ARG A 108 -13.51 -16.02 -14.79
N SER A 109 -13.41 -14.96 -13.99
CA SER A 109 -12.72 -15.00 -12.69
C SER A 109 -13.61 -15.40 -11.52
N THR A 110 -14.93 -15.29 -11.65
CA THR A 110 -15.89 -15.63 -10.58
C THR A 110 -15.77 -17.11 -10.23
N GLY A 111 -15.51 -17.43 -8.96
CA GLY A 111 -15.36 -18.82 -8.48
C GLY A 111 -13.97 -19.44 -8.70
N ARG A 112 -12.99 -18.71 -9.26
CA ARG A 112 -11.58 -19.14 -9.35
C ARG A 112 -10.70 -18.64 -8.20
N GLY A 113 -11.26 -17.83 -7.30
CA GLY A 113 -10.57 -17.37 -6.10
C GLY A 113 -10.38 -18.48 -5.06
N GLY A 114 -9.62 -18.21 -4.00
CA GLY A 114 -9.55 -19.10 -2.85
C GLY A 114 -10.92 -19.31 -2.18
N ILE A 115 -11.04 -20.37 -1.37
CA ILE A 115 -12.26 -20.68 -0.61
C ILE A 115 -12.58 -19.48 0.30
N SER A 116 -13.70 -18.82 0.02
CA SER A 116 -14.13 -17.63 0.77
C SER A 116 -14.49 -18.02 2.20
N ALA A 117 -14.22 -17.13 3.17
CA ALA A 117 -14.71 -17.29 4.54
C ALA A 117 -16.24 -17.10 4.63
N ASP A 118 -16.84 -16.44 3.64
CA ASP A 118 -18.28 -16.15 3.59
C ASP A 118 -19.09 -17.35 3.02
N ASP A 119 -18.42 -18.44 2.59
CA ASP A 119 -19.10 -19.65 2.11
C ASP A 119 -19.55 -20.49 3.32
N PRO A 120 -20.85 -20.83 3.47
CA PRO A 120 -21.33 -21.67 4.58
C PRO A 120 -20.65 -23.05 4.62
N GLU A 121 -20.17 -23.54 3.47
CA GLU A 121 -19.45 -24.81 3.34
C GLU A 121 -17.92 -24.64 3.33
N ALA A 122 -17.41 -23.43 3.63
CA ALA A 122 -15.97 -23.13 3.59
C ALA A 122 -15.13 -24.15 4.37
N VAL A 123 -15.56 -24.50 5.58
CA VAL A 123 -14.86 -25.47 6.44
C VAL A 123 -14.86 -26.87 5.81
N GLN A 124 -15.97 -27.30 5.22
CA GLN A 124 -16.06 -28.61 4.56
C GLN A 124 -15.17 -28.67 3.32
N LYS A 125 -15.19 -27.62 2.49
CA LYS A 125 -14.34 -27.50 1.29
C LYS A 125 -12.86 -27.45 1.65
N LEU A 126 -12.50 -26.75 2.73
CA LEU A 126 -11.12 -26.74 3.24
C LEU A 126 -10.70 -28.11 3.79
N LYS A 127 -11.59 -28.85 4.45
CA LYS A 127 -11.32 -30.24 4.89
C LYS A 127 -11.10 -31.18 3.70
N ALA A 128 -11.90 -31.07 2.64
CA ALA A 128 -11.70 -31.85 1.42
C ALA A 128 -10.36 -31.51 0.73
N LYS A 129 -10.03 -30.21 0.65
CA LYS A 129 -8.71 -29.75 0.16
C LYS A 129 -7.57 -30.30 1.00
N LEU A 130 -7.71 -30.26 2.33
CA LEU A 130 -6.71 -30.79 3.25
C LEU A 130 -6.46 -32.28 3.02
N ALA A 131 -7.53 -33.08 2.89
CA ALA A 131 -7.43 -34.51 2.61
C ALA A 131 -6.69 -34.78 1.28
N GLY A 132 -6.98 -34.00 0.22
CA GLY A 132 -6.27 -34.10 -1.05
C GLY A 132 -4.79 -33.74 -0.94
N LEU A 133 -4.44 -32.69 -0.19
CA LEU A 133 -3.05 -32.29 0.03
C LEU A 133 -2.28 -33.35 0.84
N GLU A 134 -2.90 -33.95 1.85
CA GLU A 134 -2.32 -35.03 2.66
C GLU A 134 -2.14 -36.31 1.83
N GLN A 135 -3.12 -36.68 1.00
CA GLN A 135 -3.02 -37.81 0.09
C GLN A 135 -1.89 -37.62 -0.92
N GLU A 136 -1.76 -36.43 -1.51
CA GLU A 136 -0.68 -36.14 -2.46
C GLU A 136 0.69 -36.14 -1.75
N GLN A 137 0.76 -35.69 -0.49
CA GLN A 137 1.98 -35.77 0.30
C GLN A 137 2.45 -37.20 0.50
N GLU A 138 1.53 -38.09 0.89
CA GLU A 138 1.85 -39.51 1.07
C GLU A 138 2.16 -40.19 -0.27
N ARG A 139 1.46 -39.84 -1.34
CA ARG A 139 1.77 -40.31 -2.70
C ARG A 139 3.19 -39.94 -3.12
N MET A 140 3.58 -38.67 -2.96
CA MET A 140 4.93 -38.19 -3.28
C MET A 140 6.02 -38.89 -2.45
N LYS A 141 5.78 -39.07 -1.14
CA LYS A 141 6.70 -39.81 -0.27
C LYS A 141 6.84 -41.27 -0.69
N ALA A 142 5.73 -41.95 -0.99
CA ALA A 142 5.70 -43.35 -1.40
C ALA A 142 6.46 -43.56 -2.71
N VAL A 143 6.22 -42.72 -3.72
CA VAL A 143 6.93 -42.78 -5.01
C VAL A 143 8.44 -42.55 -4.82
N ASN A 144 8.82 -41.54 -4.03
CA ASN A 144 10.23 -41.29 -3.75
C ASN A 144 10.88 -42.44 -2.95
N ALA A 145 10.15 -43.06 -2.03
CA ALA A 145 10.62 -44.23 -1.29
C ALA A 145 10.79 -45.45 -2.20
N TYR A 146 9.84 -45.69 -3.09
CA TYR A 146 9.92 -46.74 -4.11
C TYR A 146 11.17 -46.55 -4.99
N TYR A 147 11.37 -45.34 -5.52
CA TYR A 147 12.52 -45.03 -6.35
C TYR A 147 13.85 -45.18 -5.60
N ARG A 148 13.92 -44.79 -4.32
CA ARG A 148 15.13 -44.99 -3.50
C ARG A 148 15.50 -46.47 -3.37
N LYS A 149 14.52 -47.36 -3.24
CA LYS A 149 14.70 -48.82 -3.06
C LYS A 149 14.99 -49.54 -4.38
N HIS A 150 14.27 -49.19 -5.45
CA HIS A 150 14.27 -49.94 -6.70
C HIS A 150 15.08 -49.28 -7.82
N LYS A 151 15.46 -48.01 -7.67
CA LYS A 151 16.16 -47.19 -8.69
C LYS A 151 15.43 -47.09 -10.04
N THR A 152 14.17 -47.51 -10.09
CA THR A 152 13.25 -47.36 -11.22
C THR A 152 11.89 -46.89 -10.74
N LEU A 153 11.10 -46.35 -11.66
CA LEU A 153 9.67 -46.03 -11.46
C LEU A 153 8.75 -47.11 -12.05
N ASP A 154 9.31 -48.10 -12.74
CA ASP A 154 8.55 -49.20 -13.32
C ASP A 154 7.91 -50.06 -12.22
N GLY A 155 6.60 -50.31 -12.35
CA GLY A 155 5.82 -51.06 -11.38
C GLY A 155 5.49 -50.31 -10.09
N CYS A 156 5.72 -48.99 -10.02
CA CYS A 156 5.33 -48.19 -8.85
C CYS A 156 3.79 -48.19 -8.68
N PRO A 157 3.22 -48.72 -7.58
CA PRO A 157 1.76 -48.86 -7.43
C PRO A 157 0.98 -47.54 -7.38
N GLN A 158 1.68 -46.43 -7.15
CA GLN A 158 1.12 -45.09 -6.91
C GLN A 158 1.13 -44.22 -8.17
N LEU A 159 1.61 -44.75 -9.29
CA LEU A 159 1.67 -44.09 -10.59
C LEU A 159 1.04 -44.97 -11.66
N THR A 160 0.31 -44.37 -12.58
CA THR A 160 -0.11 -45.04 -13.81
C THR A 160 1.06 -45.14 -14.81
N PRO A 161 1.03 -46.05 -15.80
CA PRO A 161 2.10 -46.17 -16.79
C PRO A 161 2.42 -44.85 -17.51
N ASP A 162 1.39 -44.06 -17.85
CA ASP A 162 1.57 -42.75 -18.48
C ASP A 162 2.22 -41.71 -17.55
N GLU A 163 1.95 -41.79 -16.25
CA GLU A 163 2.58 -40.93 -15.25
C GLU A 163 4.04 -41.32 -15.01
N VAL A 164 4.34 -42.62 -15.03
CA VAL A 164 5.71 -43.13 -14.94
C VAL A 164 6.56 -42.58 -16.09
N GLU A 165 6.09 -42.68 -17.33
CA GLU A 165 6.82 -42.18 -18.50
C GLU A 165 6.97 -40.65 -18.47
N ARG A 166 5.91 -39.91 -18.11
CA ARG A 166 6.02 -38.46 -17.91
C ARG A 166 7.05 -38.09 -16.85
N ARG A 167 7.11 -38.84 -15.75
CA ARG A 167 8.04 -38.57 -14.65
C ARG A 167 9.48 -38.91 -15.02
N LYS A 168 9.72 -40.04 -15.68
CA LYS A 168 11.03 -40.39 -16.24
C LYS A 168 11.53 -39.32 -17.21
N ALA A 169 10.67 -38.85 -18.12
CA ALA A 169 11.01 -37.78 -19.05
C ALA A 169 11.36 -36.46 -18.33
N ALA A 170 10.63 -36.11 -17.28
CA ALA A 170 10.94 -34.94 -16.46
C ALA A 170 12.28 -35.08 -15.74
N MET A 171 12.58 -36.26 -15.20
CA MET A 171 13.87 -36.55 -14.55
C MET A 171 15.04 -36.48 -15.54
N ALA A 172 14.87 -37.02 -16.76
CA ALA A 172 15.91 -36.99 -17.79
C ALA A 172 16.22 -35.57 -18.29
N ARG A 173 15.25 -34.64 -18.21
CA ARG A 173 15.44 -33.22 -18.55
C ARG A 173 16.05 -32.40 -17.41
N SER A 174 16.20 -32.98 -16.23
CA SER A 174 16.76 -32.28 -15.08
C SER A 174 18.27 -32.11 -15.25
N TRP A 175 18.77 -30.91 -14.97
CA TRP A 175 20.21 -30.62 -14.98
C TRP A 175 20.93 -31.11 -13.71
N ARG A 176 20.19 -31.68 -12.74
CA ARG A 176 20.75 -32.12 -11.45
C ARG A 176 21.47 -33.45 -11.57
N ALA A 177 22.53 -33.63 -10.78
CA ALA A 177 23.33 -34.86 -10.75
C ALA A 177 22.57 -36.10 -10.24
N ASP A 178 21.62 -35.91 -9.31
CA ASP A 178 20.76 -36.98 -8.76
C ASP A 178 19.29 -36.51 -8.77
N PRO A 179 18.61 -36.55 -9.93
CA PRO A 179 17.23 -36.11 -10.04
C PRO A 179 16.31 -37.09 -9.32
N LYS A 180 15.32 -36.56 -8.60
CA LYS A 180 14.33 -37.37 -7.88
C LYS A 180 12.98 -37.30 -8.60
N PRO A 181 12.14 -38.35 -8.51
CA PRO A 181 10.80 -38.32 -9.10
C PRO A 181 9.99 -37.11 -8.60
N TYR A 182 9.98 -36.89 -7.29
CA TYR A 182 9.50 -35.64 -6.69
C TYR A 182 10.63 -34.94 -5.95
N GLU A 183 10.92 -33.73 -6.37
CA GLU A 183 11.96 -32.90 -5.76
C GLU A 183 11.59 -32.45 -4.34
N SER A 184 12.61 -32.21 -3.51
CA SER A 184 12.41 -31.87 -2.08
C SER A 184 11.55 -30.63 -1.87
N TYR A 185 11.70 -29.61 -2.71
CA TYR A 185 10.92 -28.38 -2.60
C TYR A 185 9.42 -28.62 -2.84
N LEU A 186 9.02 -29.61 -3.65
CA LEU A 186 7.61 -29.93 -3.87
C LEU A 186 6.95 -30.44 -2.58
N LEU A 187 7.65 -31.33 -1.85
CA LEU A 187 7.16 -31.83 -0.56
C LEU A 187 7.12 -30.72 0.50
N THR A 188 8.13 -29.84 0.53
CA THR A 188 8.17 -28.70 1.46
C THR A 188 7.04 -27.72 1.19
N ASN A 189 6.79 -27.37 -0.07
CA ASN A 189 5.71 -26.47 -0.47
C ASN A 189 4.34 -27.07 -0.14
N ASN A 190 4.15 -28.36 -0.42
CA ASN A 190 2.90 -29.04 -0.07
C ASN A 190 2.67 -29.11 1.44
N ASN A 191 3.71 -29.41 2.24
CA ASN A 191 3.63 -29.34 3.70
C ASN A 191 3.29 -27.93 4.21
N ALA A 192 3.81 -26.87 3.58
CA ALA A 192 3.44 -25.50 3.92
C ALA A 192 1.95 -25.24 3.65
N ASN A 193 1.44 -25.71 2.51
CA ASN A 193 0.01 -25.61 2.16
C ASN A 193 -0.88 -26.40 3.13
N ILE A 194 -0.46 -27.60 3.56
CA ILE A 194 -1.15 -28.40 4.58
C ILE A 194 -1.26 -27.62 5.88
N ARG A 195 -0.14 -27.07 6.39
CA ARG A 195 -0.12 -26.28 7.64
C ARG A 195 -1.01 -25.04 7.55
N GLN A 196 -0.93 -24.28 6.46
CA GLN A 196 -1.80 -23.12 6.25
C GLN A 196 -3.28 -23.50 6.17
N THR A 197 -3.61 -24.59 5.48
CA THR A 197 -5.00 -25.05 5.35
C THR A 197 -5.55 -25.51 6.71
N LYS A 198 -4.76 -26.23 7.52
CA LYS A 198 -5.13 -26.60 8.90
C LYS A 198 -5.40 -25.37 9.76
N LYS A 199 -4.47 -24.40 9.78
CA LYS A 199 -4.64 -23.14 10.49
C LYS A 199 -5.92 -22.42 10.05
N ARG A 200 -6.21 -22.40 8.75
CA ARG A 200 -7.41 -21.75 8.22
C ARG A 200 -8.71 -22.45 8.64
N ILE A 201 -8.72 -23.78 8.70
CA ILE A 201 -9.87 -24.55 9.20
C ILE A 201 -10.12 -24.22 10.68
N GLU A 202 -9.06 -24.19 11.49
CA GLU A 202 -9.13 -23.85 12.91
C GLU A 202 -9.68 -22.44 13.12
N GLU A 203 -9.13 -21.44 12.42
CA GLU A 203 -9.62 -20.05 12.46
C GLU A 203 -11.11 -19.92 12.12
N LEU A 204 -11.58 -20.62 11.08
CA LEU A 204 -12.99 -20.56 10.65
C LEU A 204 -13.91 -21.37 11.57
N SER A 205 -13.42 -22.46 12.17
CA SER A 205 -14.19 -23.26 13.11
C SER A 205 -14.35 -22.54 14.45
N ALA A 206 -13.28 -21.94 14.98
CA ALA A 206 -13.32 -21.16 16.22
C ALA A 206 -14.25 -19.95 16.11
N LYS A 207 -14.30 -19.29 14.95
CA LYS A 207 -15.25 -18.20 14.68
C LYS A 207 -16.71 -18.64 14.70
N LYS A 208 -17.01 -19.89 14.34
CA LYS A 208 -18.37 -20.43 14.36
C LYS A 208 -18.86 -20.72 15.78
N GLU A 209 -17.94 -20.98 16.71
CA GLU A 209 -18.22 -21.28 18.12
C GLU A 209 -18.23 -20.03 19.01
N THR A 210 -17.72 -18.89 18.54
CA THR A 210 -17.76 -17.64 19.32
C THR A 210 -19.17 -17.05 19.30
N GLU A 211 -20.01 -17.49 20.23
CA GLU A 211 -21.30 -16.87 20.56
C GLU A 211 -21.05 -15.52 21.26
N PHE A 212 -20.76 -14.49 20.48
CA PHE A 212 -20.84 -13.12 20.97
C PHE A 212 -22.20 -12.56 20.56
N GLU A 213 -23.09 -12.42 21.54
CA GLU A 213 -24.36 -11.74 21.33
C GLU A 213 -24.09 -10.24 21.18
N GLY A 214 -24.69 -9.62 20.16
CA GLY A 214 -24.51 -8.19 19.89
C GLY A 214 -24.95 -7.30 21.07
N TRP A 215 -24.76 -5.99 20.96
CA TRP A 215 -25.06 -5.06 22.05
C TRP A 215 -25.89 -3.86 21.62
N ALA A 216 -26.61 -3.27 22.57
CA ALA A 216 -27.36 -2.02 22.39
C ALA A 216 -26.50 -0.81 22.79
N PHE A 217 -26.65 0.30 22.07
CA PHE A 217 -25.97 1.57 22.33
C PHE A 217 -26.95 2.74 22.23
N GLU A 218 -26.49 3.93 22.60
CA GLU A 218 -27.34 5.13 22.55
C GLU A 218 -27.65 5.50 21.10
N GLY A 219 -28.89 5.22 20.67
CA GLY A 219 -29.36 5.47 19.31
C GLY A 219 -29.39 4.25 18.38
N GLY A 220 -29.15 3.04 18.87
CA GLY A 220 -29.24 1.84 18.04
C GLY A 220 -28.78 0.52 18.66
N GLU A 221 -28.58 -0.49 17.80
CA GLU A 221 -28.08 -1.81 18.18
C GLU A 221 -27.03 -2.33 17.19
N VAL A 222 -26.04 -3.06 17.72
CA VAL A 222 -25.05 -3.79 16.95
C VAL A 222 -25.43 -5.27 16.98
N LYS A 223 -25.58 -5.89 15.82
CA LYS A 223 -25.90 -7.31 15.65
C LYS A 223 -24.82 -8.04 14.86
N MET A 224 -24.51 -9.26 15.26
CA MET A 224 -23.61 -10.15 14.52
C MET A 224 -24.45 -11.10 13.66
N ASP A 225 -24.39 -10.92 12.35
CA ASP A 225 -25.01 -11.84 11.39
C ASP A 225 -23.98 -12.92 11.03
N LEU A 226 -24.05 -14.04 11.75
CA LEU A 226 -23.18 -15.20 11.52
C LEU A 226 -23.44 -15.86 10.16
N GLN A 227 -24.65 -15.76 9.61
CA GLN A 227 -24.98 -16.34 8.31
C GLN A 227 -24.38 -15.52 7.16
N ALA A 228 -24.45 -14.20 7.25
CA ALA A 228 -23.84 -13.30 6.27
C ALA A 228 -22.34 -13.02 6.54
N ASN A 229 -21.80 -13.50 7.66
CA ASN A 229 -20.47 -13.17 8.17
C ASN A 229 -20.26 -11.64 8.22
N ARG A 230 -21.23 -10.92 8.81
CA ARG A 230 -21.23 -9.45 8.92
C ARG A 230 -21.45 -8.99 10.36
N LEU A 231 -20.77 -7.92 10.74
CA LEU A 231 -21.12 -7.09 11.89
C LEU A 231 -22.01 -5.96 11.38
N GLN A 232 -23.26 -5.91 11.82
CA GLN A 232 -24.28 -4.96 11.39
C GLN A 232 -24.59 -3.97 12.53
N VAL A 233 -24.77 -2.71 12.18
CA VAL A 233 -25.10 -1.63 13.09
C VAL A 233 -26.37 -0.97 12.58
N PHE A 234 -27.42 -1.04 13.41
CA PHE A 234 -28.72 -0.45 13.16
C PHE A 234 -28.85 0.81 14.01
N PHE A 235 -29.18 1.93 13.37
CA PHE A 235 -29.53 3.17 14.07
C PHE A 235 -31.05 3.33 14.06
N HIS A 236 -31.63 3.82 15.15
CA HIS A 236 -33.08 4.08 15.23
C HIS A 236 -33.52 5.22 14.30
N GLU A 237 -32.68 6.25 14.18
CA GLU A 237 -32.87 7.37 13.26
C GLU A 237 -31.66 7.49 12.32
N LYS A 238 -31.81 8.30 11.27
CA LYS A 238 -30.72 8.52 10.32
C LYS A 238 -29.55 9.19 11.07
N PRO A 239 -28.37 8.53 11.15
CA PRO A 239 -27.22 9.12 11.83
C PRO A 239 -26.80 10.41 11.13
N ASP A 240 -26.28 11.35 11.91
CA ASP A 240 -25.79 12.62 11.41
C ASP A 240 -24.55 12.43 10.49
N ARG A 241 -24.13 13.53 9.86
CA ARG A 241 -23.04 13.47 8.86
C ARG A 241 -21.73 12.99 9.46
N ASP A 242 -21.47 13.33 10.72
CA ASP A 242 -20.23 13.02 11.41
C ASP A 242 -20.20 11.56 11.85
N THR A 243 -21.31 11.02 12.37
CA THR A 243 -21.46 9.57 12.64
C THR A 243 -21.37 8.75 11.36
N CYS A 244 -22.00 9.21 10.27
CA CYS A 244 -21.86 8.58 8.95
C CYS A 244 -20.39 8.56 8.47
N SER A 245 -19.64 9.63 8.75
CA SER A 245 -18.21 9.72 8.43
C SER A 245 -17.40 8.73 9.29
N ALA A 246 -17.64 8.71 10.61
CA ALA A 246 -16.98 7.80 11.54
C ALA A 246 -17.21 6.33 11.16
N MET A 247 -18.45 5.95 10.81
CA MET A 247 -18.78 4.61 10.34
C MET A 247 -18.00 4.23 9.07
N ARG A 248 -17.86 5.14 8.10
CA ARG A 248 -17.05 4.89 6.90
C ARG A 248 -15.56 4.71 7.21
N HIS A 249 -15.02 5.53 8.12
CA HIS A 249 -13.61 5.43 8.55
C HIS A 249 -13.34 4.14 9.33
N GLY A 250 -14.28 3.70 10.17
CA GLY A 250 -14.27 2.41 10.84
C GLY A 250 -14.48 1.20 9.91
N GLY A 251 -14.52 1.43 8.59
CA GLY A 251 -14.66 0.38 7.58
C GLY A 251 -16.07 -0.17 7.42
N PHE A 252 -17.08 0.43 8.07
CA PHE A 252 -18.48 0.07 7.88
C PHE A 252 -19.03 0.72 6.61
N ARG A 253 -19.82 -0.04 5.86
CA ARG A 253 -20.51 0.42 4.66
C ARG A 253 -22.00 0.36 4.86
N TRP A 254 -22.69 1.43 4.51
CA TRP A 254 -24.15 1.45 4.49
C TRP A 254 -24.68 0.43 3.47
N ALA A 255 -25.56 -0.46 3.91
CA ALA A 255 -26.23 -1.46 3.09
C ALA A 255 -27.73 -1.14 3.01
N PRO A 256 -28.20 -0.48 1.94
CA PRO A 256 -29.60 -0.07 1.80
C PRO A 256 -30.60 -1.24 1.83
N SER A 257 -30.18 -2.43 1.38
CA SER A 257 -31.02 -3.63 1.37
C SER A 257 -31.33 -4.19 2.76
N VAL A 258 -30.44 -3.93 3.73
CA VAL A 258 -30.58 -4.38 5.13
C VAL A 258 -31.00 -3.22 6.03
N GLY A 259 -30.76 -1.97 5.62
CA GLY A 259 -31.00 -0.79 6.44
C GLY A 259 -29.97 -0.63 7.56
N ALA A 260 -28.76 -1.18 7.38
CA ALA A 260 -27.71 -1.20 8.40
C ALA A 260 -26.36 -0.78 7.83
N TRP A 261 -25.50 -0.26 8.70
CA TRP A 261 -24.08 -0.16 8.43
C TRP A 261 -23.41 -1.49 8.71
N GLN A 262 -22.65 -2.04 7.77
CA GLN A 262 -22.07 -3.36 7.93
C GLN A 262 -20.61 -3.46 7.47
N ARG A 263 -19.84 -4.32 8.13
CA ARG A 263 -18.50 -4.75 7.70
C ARG A 263 -18.33 -6.26 7.91
N GLN A 264 -17.28 -6.85 7.34
CA GLN A 264 -16.99 -8.27 7.52
C GLN A 264 -16.73 -8.60 9.00
N LEU A 265 -17.35 -9.67 9.48
CA LEU A 265 -17.20 -10.13 10.86
C LEU A 265 -15.78 -10.63 11.10
N THR A 266 -15.02 -9.83 11.83
CA THR A 266 -13.61 -10.06 12.17
C THR A 266 -13.38 -9.56 13.59
N ASN A 267 -12.35 -10.03 14.29
CA ASN A 267 -12.01 -9.52 15.62
C ASN A 267 -11.76 -8.01 15.58
N ASN A 268 -11.12 -7.53 14.51
CA ASN A 268 -10.98 -6.10 14.25
C ASN A 268 -12.33 -5.39 14.10
N ALA A 269 -13.37 -6.04 13.57
CA ALA A 269 -14.70 -5.42 13.43
C ALA A 269 -15.36 -5.21 14.77
N ILE A 270 -15.31 -6.22 15.62
CA ILE A 270 -15.82 -6.16 16.98
C ILE A 270 -15.03 -5.09 17.73
N TRP A 271 -13.69 -5.14 17.66
CA TRP A 271 -12.81 -4.17 18.30
C TRP A 271 -13.09 -2.72 17.86
N THR A 272 -13.20 -2.47 16.55
CA THR A 272 -13.54 -1.12 16.06
C THR A 272 -14.90 -0.69 16.57
N ALA A 273 -15.93 -1.52 16.47
CA ALA A 273 -17.27 -1.15 16.93
C ALA A 273 -17.32 -0.86 18.45
N THR A 274 -16.62 -1.64 19.28
CA THR A 274 -16.59 -1.41 20.73
C THR A 274 -15.84 -0.15 21.13
N HIS A 275 -14.92 0.35 20.29
CA HIS A 275 -14.11 1.54 20.55
C HIS A 275 -14.63 2.80 19.84
N MET A 276 -15.73 2.70 19.08
CA MET A 276 -16.36 3.87 18.48
C MET A 276 -17.28 4.57 19.48
N ASP A 277 -17.04 5.85 19.72
CA ASP A 277 -17.84 6.65 20.68
C ASP A 277 -19.34 6.65 20.34
N CYS A 278 -19.70 6.64 19.04
CA CYS A 278 -21.09 6.62 18.59
C CYS A 278 -21.78 5.24 18.75
N LEU A 279 -21.05 4.18 19.09
CA LEU A 279 -21.57 2.82 19.29
C LEU A 279 -21.37 2.33 20.73
N ARG A 280 -21.06 3.25 21.64
CA ARG A 280 -20.72 2.96 23.02
C ARG A 280 -21.93 2.42 23.79
N LEU A 281 -21.71 1.32 24.50
CA LEU A 281 -22.73 0.62 25.28
C LEU A 281 -23.49 1.57 26.23
N LEU A 282 -24.82 1.48 26.25
CA LEU A 282 -25.66 2.16 27.25
C LEU A 282 -25.47 1.48 28.62
N SER A 283 -24.70 2.14 29.48
CA SER A 283 -24.49 1.93 30.93
C SER A 283 -24.94 0.60 31.57
N GLY A 284 -23.97 -0.14 32.14
CA GLY A 284 -24.17 -0.75 33.45
C GLY A 284 -23.91 -2.24 33.63
N GLU A 285 -22.86 -2.82 33.06
CA GLU A 285 -22.13 -3.96 33.66
C GLU A 285 -20.85 -4.20 32.83
N GLN A 286 -19.70 -3.80 33.39
CA GLN A 286 -18.41 -4.28 32.88
C GLN A 286 -18.22 -5.72 33.34
N PRO A 287 -17.85 -6.68 32.48
CA PRO A 287 -17.04 -7.79 32.91
C PRO A 287 -15.65 -7.24 33.22
N THR A 288 -15.39 -7.07 34.51
CA THR A 288 -14.11 -6.75 35.15
C THR A 288 -12.90 -7.30 34.38
N GLN A 289 -12.10 -6.45 33.70
CA GLN A 289 -10.64 -6.59 33.58
C GLN A 289 -9.97 -5.22 33.34
N ALA A 290 -9.23 -4.77 34.36
CA ALA A 290 -8.15 -3.79 34.41
C ALA A 290 -8.25 -2.53 33.51
N GLU A 291 -8.67 -1.42 34.11
CA GLU A 291 -8.39 -0.07 33.60
C GLU A 291 -6.88 0.23 33.65
N PRO A 292 -6.32 0.89 32.62
CA PRO A 292 -5.32 1.91 32.83
C PRO A 292 -6.03 3.27 32.90
N VAL A 293 -5.79 3.96 34.01
CA VAL A 293 -6.31 5.29 34.35
C VAL A 293 -6.05 6.28 33.20
N ARG A 294 -7.13 6.80 32.59
CA ARG A 294 -7.06 7.98 31.71
C ARG A 294 -6.76 9.21 32.57
N GLY A 295 -5.58 9.80 32.41
CA GLY A 295 -5.34 11.20 32.81
C GLY A 295 -6.19 12.15 31.96
N PRO A 296 -6.54 13.35 32.46
CA PRO A 296 -7.52 14.22 31.83
C PRO A 296 -7.02 14.70 30.46
N ALA A 297 -7.95 14.77 29.51
CA ALA A 297 -7.74 15.47 28.25
C ALA A 297 -7.33 16.92 28.56
N GLN A 298 -6.08 17.26 28.28
CA GLN A 298 -5.62 18.64 28.18
C GLN A 298 -5.21 18.87 26.73
N GLU A 299 -5.78 19.91 26.15
CA GLU A 299 -5.68 20.32 24.76
C GLU A 299 -4.22 20.50 24.32
N SER A 300 -3.66 19.53 23.60
CA SER A 300 -2.48 19.73 22.77
C SER A 300 -2.95 20.24 21.40
N GLY A 301 -2.72 21.52 21.09
CA GLY A 301 -3.21 22.20 19.89
C GLY A 301 -2.75 21.66 18.53
N SER A 302 -2.08 20.49 18.47
CA SER A 302 -1.62 19.83 17.25
C SER A 302 -2.58 18.75 16.72
N GLY A 303 -3.48 18.21 17.55
CA GLY A 303 -4.30 17.05 17.16
C GLY A 303 -3.53 15.73 17.01
N TRP A 304 -2.26 15.69 17.44
CA TRP A 304 -1.37 14.53 17.39
C TRP A 304 -0.77 14.25 18.77
N GLY A 305 -0.87 13.00 19.20
CA GLY A 305 -0.15 12.43 20.36
C GLY A 305 1.01 11.53 19.92
N PHE A 306 1.77 11.07 20.90
CA PHE A 306 2.94 10.23 20.72
C PHE A 306 2.74 8.89 21.41
N TYR A 307 3.40 7.86 20.89
CA TYR A 307 3.51 6.59 21.60
C TYR A 307 4.94 6.07 21.57
N ILE A 308 5.29 5.29 22.59
CA ILE A 308 6.59 4.63 22.73
C ILE A 308 6.37 3.16 23.02
N ILE A 309 7.19 2.33 22.38
CA ILE A 309 7.31 0.90 22.70
C ILE A 309 8.76 0.67 23.11
N ALA A 310 8.97 0.30 24.38
CA ALA A 310 10.31 0.15 24.94
C ALA A 310 11.16 -0.93 24.24
N ASP A 311 10.53 -2.02 23.81
CA ASP A 311 11.18 -3.07 23.00
C ASP A 311 10.21 -3.66 21.98
N LEU A 312 10.20 -3.11 20.77
CA LEU A 312 9.37 -3.53 19.63
C LEU A 312 9.67 -4.98 19.23
N LYS A 313 10.87 -5.50 19.50
CA LYS A 313 11.20 -6.91 19.23
C LYS A 313 10.23 -7.86 19.95
N THR A 314 9.77 -7.50 21.14
CA THR A 314 8.81 -8.32 21.90
C THR A 314 7.47 -8.49 21.18
N TRP A 315 7.07 -7.49 20.39
CA TRP A 315 5.87 -7.55 19.54
C TRP A 315 6.12 -8.40 18.29
N VAL A 316 7.27 -8.19 17.63
CA VAL A 316 7.65 -8.93 16.42
C VAL A 316 7.80 -10.44 16.70
N ASP A 317 8.37 -10.79 17.85
CA ASP A 317 8.60 -12.18 18.25
C ASP A 317 7.34 -12.84 18.87
N ASN A 318 6.23 -12.09 19.02
CA ASN A 318 5.04 -12.52 19.75
C ASN A 318 5.37 -13.05 21.16
N ALA A 319 6.17 -12.28 21.90
CA ALA A 319 6.55 -12.64 23.26
C ALA A 319 5.30 -12.79 24.16
N ALA A 320 5.36 -13.70 25.14
CA ALA A 320 4.24 -13.97 26.04
C ALA A 320 3.77 -12.73 26.83
N LYS A 321 4.67 -11.75 27.02
CA LYS A 321 4.38 -10.42 27.55
C LYS A 321 5.10 -9.39 26.68
N PRO A 322 4.42 -8.78 25.69
CA PRO A 322 5.01 -7.73 24.89
C PRO A 322 5.18 -6.45 25.73
N SER A 323 6.16 -5.63 25.37
CA SER A 323 6.38 -4.32 25.99
C SER A 323 5.14 -3.45 25.86
N GLU A 324 4.84 -2.66 26.88
CA GLU A 324 3.68 -1.79 26.91
C GLU A 324 3.75 -0.72 25.80
N LEU A 325 2.58 -0.35 25.29
CA LEU A 325 2.40 0.78 24.37
C LEU A 325 2.09 2.04 25.19
N GLU A 326 3.13 2.78 25.55
CA GLU A 326 3.02 3.98 26.37
C GLU A 326 2.58 5.19 25.52
N HIS A 327 1.61 5.97 26.00
CA HIS A 327 1.04 7.11 25.27
C HIS A 327 1.37 8.45 25.94
N PHE A 328 1.71 9.45 25.13
CA PHE A 328 2.09 10.77 25.59
C PHE A 328 1.33 11.87 24.84
N PRO A 329 0.76 12.86 25.55
CA PRO A 329 0.00 13.95 24.92
C PRO A 329 0.89 15.04 24.31
N SER A 330 2.20 15.05 24.62
CA SER A 330 3.13 16.08 24.16
C SER A 330 4.48 15.50 23.75
N PHE A 331 5.19 16.24 22.89
CA PHE A 331 6.52 15.85 22.41
C PHE A 331 7.54 15.83 23.55
N GLU A 332 7.45 16.79 24.49
CA GLU A 332 8.35 16.92 25.63
C GLU A 332 8.29 15.70 26.54
N ALA A 333 7.07 15.22 26.84
CA ALA A 333 6.86 14.04 27.67
C ALA A 333 7.36 12.77 26.96
N ALA A 334 7.06 12.63 25.66
CA ALA A 334 7.53 11.52 24.85
C ALA A 334 9.07 11.51 24.76
N LYS A 335 9.70 12.66 24.49
CA LYS A 335 11.16 12.78 24.41
C LYS A 335 11.82 12.40 25.73
N ALA A 336 11.33 12.90 26.86
CA ALA A 336 11.90 12.57 28.17
C ALA A 336 11.87 11.05 28.44
N ARG A 337 10.75 10.40 28.14
CA ARG A 337 10.63 8.95 28.26
C ARG A 337 11.52 8.21 27.25
N PHE A 338 11.59 8.71 26.03
CA PHE A 338 12.45 8.16 25.00
C PHE A 338 13.92 8.21 25.43
N ASP A 339 14.41 9.33 25.96
CA ASP A 339 15.79 9.51 26.42
C ASP A 339 16.15 8.58 27.59
N GLU A 340 15.20 8.35 28.51
CA GLU A 340 15.34 7.38 29.59
C GLU A 340 15.55 5.96 29.02
N LEU A 341 14.63 5.52 28.16
CA LEU A 341 14.68 4.19 27.56
C LEU A 341 15.86 4.04 26.60
N ARG A 342 16.27 5.11 25.91
CA ARG A 342 17.38 5.10 24.95
C ARG A 342 18.70 4.66 25.58
N SER A 343 18.85 4.91 26.87
CA SER A 343 20.02 4.55 27.68
C SER A 343 20.05 3.08 28.10
N GLU A 344 18.96 2.34 27.90
CA GLU A 344 18.90 0.92 28.24
C GLU A 344 19.92 0.10 27.42
N PRO A 345 20.64 -0.87 28.05
CA PRO A 345 21.67 -1.65 27.37
C PRO A 345 21.17 -2.40 26.14
N CYS A 346 19.93 -2.90 26.21
CA CYS A 346 19.29 -3.69 25.16
C CYS A 346 19.20 -2.97 23.80
N ASN A 347 19.21 -1.64 23.80
CA ASN A 347 19.14 -0.82 22.58
C ASN A 347 20.46 -0.78 21.80
N ASN A 348 21.58 -1.10 22.45
CA ASN A 348 22.92 -1.06 21.86
C ASN A 348 23.50 -2.47 21.63
N GLU A 349 22.82 -3.52 22.10
CA GLU A 349 23.28 -4.90 21.96
C GLU A 349 23.32 -5.35 20.50
N PRO A 350 24.40 -5.99 20.05
CA PRO A 350 24.45 -6.62 18.75
C PRO A 350 23.47 -7.79 18.71
N ALA A 351 22.42 -7.64 17.92
CA ALA A 351 21.44 -8.68 17.65
C ALA A 351 21.58 -9.24 16.23
N GLU A 352 21.32 -10.54 16.08
CA GLU A 352 21.30 -11.19 14.76
C GLU A 352 20.27 -10.51 13.84
N PRO A 353 20.60 -10.30 12.55
CA PRO A 353 19.67 -9.71 11.62
C PRO A 353 18.39 -10.53 11.48
N GLY A 354 17.25 -9.84 11.39
CA GLY A 354 15.96 -10.46 11.13
C GLY A 354 15.82 -10.97 9.68
N PRO A 355 14.63 -11.48 9.31
CA PRO A 355 14.34 -11.94 7.95
C PRO A 355 14.51 -10.87 6.86
N ASP A 356 14.46 -9.58 7.26
CA ASP A 356 14.70 -8.42 6.42
C ASP A 356 16.21 -8.06 6.28
N GLY A 357 17.10 -8.87 6.87
CA GLY A 357 18.54 -8.66 6.87
C GLY A 357 19.00 -7.49 7.73
N GLN A 358 18.12 -6.94 8.58
CA GLN A 358 18.41 -5.77 9.42
C GLN A 358 18.45 -6.15 10.90
N PRO A 359 19.25 -5.46 11.73
CA PRO A 359 19.15 -5.61 13.17
C PRO A 359 17.73 -5.28 13.64
N PRO A 360 17.15 -6.02 14.59
CA PRO A 360 15.80 -5.78 15.07
C PRO A 360 15.64 -4.37 15.65
N ALA A 361 14.48 -3.77 15.42
CA ALA A 361 14.09 -2.55 16.13
C ALA A 361 13.83 -2.89 17.61
N ARG A 362 14.49 -2.14 18.48
CA ARG A 362 14.36 -2.25 19.94
C ARG A 362 13.41 -1.14 20.39
N LEU A 363 13.90 0.05 20.71
CA LEU A 363 13.05 1.19 21.07
C LEU A 363 12.36 1.82 19.85
N THR A 364 11.11 2.23 20.02
CA THR A 364 10.31 2.93 18.98
C THR A 364 9.65 4.18 19.53
N LEU A 365 9.65 5.25 18.72
CA LEU A 365 8.82 6.43 18.91
C LEU A 365 7.91 6.60 17.69
N GLY A 366 6.61 6.76 17.94
CA GLY A 366 5.60 6.92 16.90
C GLY A 366 4.61 8.04 17.18
N LEU A 367 3.84 8.37 16.15
CA LEU A 367 2.78 9.38 16.18
C LEU A 367 1.43 8.73 16.05
N MET A 368 0.45 9.26 16.79
CA MET A 368 -0.94 8.85 16.69
C MET A 368 -1.82 10.09 16.65
N SER A 369 -2.78 10.13 15.74
CA SER A 369 -3.76 11.21 15.70
C SER A 369 -4.68 11.14 16.93
N ALA A 370 -5.16 12.29 17.40
CA ALA A 370 -6.02 12.36 18.59
C ALA A 370 -7.34 11.57 18.43
N ASP A 371 -7.78 11.36 17.19
CA ASP A 371 -8.93 10.53 16.82
C ASP A 371 -8.60 9.03 16.66
N GLY A 372 -7.34 8.63 16.86
CA GLY A 372 -6.85 7.25 16.73
C GLY A 372 -6.88 6.68 15.30
N MET A 373 -7.26 7.48 14.29
CA MET A 373 -7.44 7.02 12.91
C MET A 373 -6.13 6.89 12.12
N SER A 374 -5.02 7.42 12.63
CA SER A 374 -3.72 7.37 11.95
C SER A 374 -2.62 7.20 12.98
N ALA A 375 -1.84 6.14 12.82
CA ALA A 375 -0.66 5.88 13.64
C ALA A 375 0.50 5.44 12.73
N SER A 376 1.70 5.94 13.01
CA SER A 376 2.91 5.52 12.31
C SER A 376 4.12 5.68 13.20
N ASP A 377 5.01 4.69 13.13
CA ASP A 377 6.35 4.81 13.68
C ASP A 377 7.08 5.90 12.91
N ILE A 378 7.83 6.73 13.63
CA ILE A 378 8.70 7.76 13.05
C ILE A 378 10.17 7.49 13.35
N LEU A 379 10.49 6.77 14.43
CA LEU A 379 11.86 6.46 14.81
C LEU A 379 11.97 5.02 15.35
N HIS A 380 12.93 4.26 14.84
CA HIS A 380 13.37 2.98 15.40
C HIS A 380 14.81 3.08 15.89
N VAL A 381 15.11 2.56 17.07
CA VAL A 381 16.49 2.36 17.53
C VAL A 381 16.94 0.94 17.17
N ARG A 382 18.05 0.83 16.44
CA ARG A 382 18.64 -0.45 16.04
C ARG A 382 20.14 -0.38 16.28
N GLN A 383 20.66 -1.27 17.12
CA GLN A 383 22.10 -1.33 17.47
C GLN A 383 22.69 0.04 17.83
N GLY A 384 21.96 0.83 18.62
CA GLY A 384 22.42 2.15 19.07
C GLY A 384 22.40 3.24 18.00
N GLU A 385 21.83 3.02 16.83
CA GLU A 385 21.57 4.07 15.82
C GLU A 385 20.06 4.39 15.75
N ASN A 386 19.71 5.66 15.59
CA ASN A 386 18.36 6.16 15.40
C ASN A 386 18.00 6.16 13.90
N TYR A 387 17.04 5.33 13.51
CA TYR A 387 16.55 5.21 12.14
C TYR A 387 15.24 5.98 11.96
N LEU A 388 15.21 6.90 11.00
CA LEU A 388 13.96 7.47 10.50
C LEU A 388 13.18 6.41 9.72
N VAL A 389 11.94 6.17 10.13
CA VAL A 389 10.99 5.29 9.43
C VAL A 389 10.19 6.13 8.46
N THR A 390 10.17 5.75 7.18
CA THR A 390 9.52 6.55 6.12
C THR A 390 8.09 6.11 5.80
N ASP A 391 7.44 5.32 6.64
CA ASP A 391 6.06 4.86 6.39
C ASP A 391 5.05 6.01 6.36
N PHE A 392 5.36 7.14 7.02
CA PHE A 392 4.59 8.38 6.90
C PHE A 392 4.48 8.90 5.45
N THR A 393 5.45 8.59 4.57
CA THR A 393 5.43 9.01 3.15
C THR A 393 4.34 8.32 2.33
N ARG A 394 3.86 7.16 2.80
CA ARG A 394 2.85 6.34 2.12
C ARG A 394 1.42 6.69 2.51
N THR A 395 1.25 7.52 3.53
CA THR A 395 -0.06 7.93 4.05
C THR A 395 -0.24 9.43 3.80
N GLU A 396 -1.16 9.80 2.89
CA GLU A 396 -1.36 11.21 2.50
C GLU A 396 -1.63 12.11 3.70
N ARG A 397 -2.44 11.63 4.66
CA ARG A 397 -2.75 12.35 5.90
C ARG A 397 -1.52 12.63 6.76
N LEU A 398 -0.54 11.75 6.82
CA LEU A 398 0.69 11.97 7.61
C LEU A 398 1.70 12.82 6.82
N ARG A 399 1.83 12.55 5.51
CA ARG A 399 2.77 13.23 4.62
C ARG A 399 2.46 14.72 4.46
N ASP A 400 1.18 15.04 4.30
CA ASP A 400 0.75 16.39 3.88
C ASP A 400 0.29 17.25 5.07
N ASP A 401 0.27 16.71 6.30
CA ASP A 401 -0.12 17.43 7.51
C ASP A 401 1.02 18.33 8.04
N PRO A 402 0.82 19.66 8.13
CA PRO A 402 1.84 20.60 8.61
C PRO A 402 2.32 20.32 10.04
N ALA A 403 1.45 19.83 10.94
CA ALA A 403 1.82 19.51 12.31
C ALA A 403 2.75 18.30 12.34
N VAL A 404 2.48 17.27 11.54
CA VAL A 404 3.37 16.09 11.42
C VAL A 404 4.74 16.50 10.88
N ARG A 405 4.79 17.36 9.85
CA ARG A 405 6.04 17.88 9.30
C ARG A 405 6.83 18.69 10.34
N ALA A 406 6.15 19.50 11.15
CA ALA A 406 6.77 20.25 12.23
C ALA A 406 7.31 19.32 13.34
N ILE A 407 6.57 18.27 13.68
CA ILE A 407 7.00 17.25 14.63
C ILE A 407 8.24 16.52 14.12
N LEU A 408 8.26 16.06 12.86
CA LEU A 408 9.43 15.40 12.27
C LEU A 408 10.67 16.31 12.23
N ALA A 409 10.49 17.58 11.87
CA ALA A 409 11.55 18.59 11.92
C ALA A 409 12.08 18.84 13.34
N ARG A 410 11.19 18.77 14.34
CA ARG A 410 11.56 18.90 15.76
C ARG A 410 12.29 17.65 16.26
N THR A 411 11.81 16.46 15.92
CA THR A 411 12.46 15.17 16.23
C THR A 411 13.88 15.11 15.65
N ALA A 412 14.06 15.52 14.39
CA ALA A 412 15.37 15.55 13.77
C ALA A 412 16.36 16.49 14.48
N ARG A 413 15.87 17.58 15.08
CA ARG A 413 16.68 18.58 15.79
C ARG A 413 16.98 18.21 17.24
N GLU A 414 15.99 17.68 17.95
CA GLU A 414 16.06 17.46 19.40
C GLU A 414 16.42 16.04 19.80
N ILE A 415 16.13 15.04 18.94
CA ILE A 415 16.47 13.63 19.17
C ILE A 415 17.57 13.18 18.19
N GLY A 416 17.47 13.58 16.92
CA GLY A 416 18.43 13.23 15.89
C GLY A 416 18.19 11.88 15.23
N PHE A 417 18.58 11.78 13.95
CA PHE A 417 18.55 10.56 13.16
C PHE A 417 19.95 10.31 12.58
N ASP A 418 20.39 9.06 12.66
CA ASP A 418 21.66 8.61 12.09
C ASP A 418 21.45 8.10 10.65
N ARG A 419 20.36 7.33 10.47
CA ARG A 419 20.03 6.68 9.20
C ARG A 419 18.57 6.88 8.85
N VAL A 420 18.24 6.71 7.57
CA VAL A 420 16.86 6.67 7.08
C VAL A 420 16.64 5.44 6.21
N ARG A 421 15.47 4.83 6.36
CA ARG A 421 15.03 3.68 5.57
C ARG A 421 14.20 4.19 4.39
N VAL A 422 14.76 4.20 3.18
CA VAL A 422 14.13 4.76 1.97
C VAL A 422 13.66 3.63 1.06
N TRP A 423 12.42 3.70 0.59
CA TRP A 423 11.90 2.77 -0.41
C TRP A 423 12.25 3.28 -1.81
N GLU A 424 13.20 2.64 -2.47
CA GLU A 424 13.58 2.94 -3.86
C GLU A 424 12.81 2.04 -4.83
N GLN A 425 12.42 2.58 -5.99
CA GLN A 425 11.93 1.75 -7.09
C GLN A 425 13.11 1.09 -7.79
N ALA A 426 13.16 -0.23 -7.76
CA ALA A 426 14.08 -1.05 -8.55
C ALA A 426 13.52 -1.38 -9.94
N ASP A 427 14.43 -1.74 -10.84
CA ASP A 427 14.09 -2.17 -12.20
C ASP A 427 13.01 -3.28 -12.18
N GLY A 428 11.95 -3.06 -12.96
CA GLY A 428 10.80 -3.97 -13.02
C GLY A 428 9.69 -3.71 -12.00
N GLY A 429 9.68 -2.54 -11.33
CA GLY A 429 8.57 -2.10 -10.48
C GLY A 429 8.54 -2.73 -9.08
N ARG A 430 9.61 -3.39 -8.65
CA ARG A 430 9.78 -3.87 -7.27
C ARG A 430 10.33 -2.73 -6.42
N GLN A 431 9.81 -2.55 -5.21
CA GLN A 431 10.40 -1.62 -4.24
C GLN A 431 11.51 -2.32 -3.47
N THR A 432 12.68 -1.71 -3.41
CA THR A 432 13.81 -2.16 -2.59
C THR A 432 14.01 -1.17 -1.45
N LEU A 433 14.24 -1.68 -0.24
CA LEU A 433 14.51 -0.86 0.92
C LEU A 433 16.02 -0.57 0.99
N SER A 434 16.39 0.70 0.84
CA SER A 434 17.76 1.20 0.95
C SER A 434 17.95 1.93 2.28
N ILE A 435 19.13 1.79 2.88
CA ILE A 435 19.50 2.48 4.11
C ILE A 435 20.58 3.49 3.75
N VAL A 436 20.31 4.77 3.99
CA VAL A 436 21.25 5.86 3.72
C VAL A 436 21.50 6.69 4.98
N PRO A 437 22.67 7.33 5.12
CA PRO A 437 22.91 8.29 6.20
C PRO A 437 21.87 9.40 6.15
N PHE A 438 21.28 9.75 7.30
CA PHE A 438 20.23 10.78 7.35
C PHE A 438 20.75 12.16 6.87
N ALA A 439 22.02 12.46 7.15
CA ALA A 439 22.68 13.68 6.70
C ALA A 439 22.78 13.80 5.17
N GLU A 440 22.81 12.67 4.46
CA GLU A 440 22.95 12.60 2.99
C GLU A 440 21.60 12.45 2.28
N TRP A 441 20.53 12.23 3.04
CA TRP A 441 19.20 12.07 2.48
C TRP A 441 18.67 13.40 1.92
N ASP A 442 18.16 13.34 0.69
CA ASP A 442 17.60 14.49 -0.06
C ASP A 442 16.35 15.11 0.60
N ASN A 443 15.71 14.37 1.51
CA ASN A 443 14.57 14.76 2.34
C ASN A 443 13.68 15.86 1.72
N PRO A 444 12.69 15.50 0.88
CA PRO A 444 11.75 16.46 0.32
C PRO A 444 10.63 16.85 1.30
N TYR A 445 10.52 16.19 2.45
CA TYR A 445 9.28 16.20 3.25
C TYR A 445 9.27 17.25 4.35
N PHE A 446 10.35 17.43 5.10
CA PHE A 446 10.36 18.34 6.26
C PHE A 446 11.71 19.02 6.43
N ALA A 447 11.70 20.16 7.13
CA ALA A 447 12.91 20.91 7.43
C ALA A 447 13.82 20.12 8.36
N ALA A 448 15.06 19.87 7.93
CA ALA A 448 16.01 19.04 8.68
C ALA A 448 17.41 19.66 8.72
N ASN A 449 17.66 20.72 7.94
CA ASN A 449 18.94 21.41 7.84
C ASN A 449 20.10 20.44 7.57
N THR A 450 19.85 19.36 6.80
CA THR A 450 20.88 18.37 6.47
C THR A 450 21.59 18.73 5.16
N PRO A 451 22.86 18.34 4.98
CA PRO A 451 23.55 18.52 3.70
C PRO A 451 22.78 17.99 2.49
N GLY A 452 22.15 16.80 2.60
CA GLY A 452 21.35 16.20 1.53
C GLY A 452 20.14 17.03 1.14
N ARG A 453 19.40 17.55 2.12
CA ARG A 453 18.26 18.43 1.88
C ARG A 453 18.66 19.78 1.27
N ILE A 454 19.72 20.38 1.80
CA ILE A 454 20.26 21.64 1.27
C ILE A 454 20.73 21.44 -0.18
N ALA A 455 21.39 20.33 -0.48
CA ALA A 455 21.82 19.97 -1.82
C ALA A 455 20.63 19.78 -2.78
N ALA A 456 19.59 19.06 -2.36
CA ALA A 456 18.39 18.85 -3.16
C ALA A 456 17.65 20.16 -3.47
N LEU A 457 17.47 21.03 -2.46
CA LEU A 457 16.84 22.34 -2.64
C LEU A 457 17.68 23.26 -3.55
N TYR A 458 19.01 23.23 -3.42
CA TYR A 458 19.91 24.01 -4.28
C TYR A 458 19.87 23.51 -5.72
N TYR A 459 19.84 22.19 -5.91
CA TYR A 459 19.68 21.59 -7.23
C TYR A 459 18.35 21.98 -7.89
N GLU A 460 17.24 21.86 -7.16
CA GLU A 460 15.93 22.27 -7.67
C GLU A 460 15.91 23.76 -8.04
N LEU A 461 16.52 24.62 -7.21
CA LEU A 461 16.66 26.04 -7.50
C LEU A 461 17.43 26.28 -8.81
N LEU A 462 18.55 25.58 -9.03
CA LEU A 462 19.32 25.67 -10.27
C LEU A 462 18.49 25.25 -11.47
N HIS A 463 17.79 24.10 -11.38
CA HIS A 463 16.96 23.58 -12.47
C HIS A 463 15.80 24.52 -12.83
N ARG A 464 15.23 25.24 -11.85
CA ARG A 464 14.19 26.26 -12.08
C ARG A 464 14.71 27.54 -12.72
N CYS A 465 15.99 27.84 -12.54
CA CYS A 465 16.65 28.99 -13.15
C CYS A 465 17.15 28.67 -14.57
N ASP A 466 17.70 27.47 -14.78
CA ASP A 466 18.20 26.98 -16.07
C ASP A 466 17.86 25.50 -16.24
N PRO A 467 16.92 25.13 -17.15
CA PRO A 467 16.48 23.75 -17.33
C PRO A 467 17.62 22.84 -17.83
N LEU A 468 18.24 22.11 -16.91
CA LEU A 468 19.23 21.07 -17.24
C LEU A 468 18.54 19.81 -17.80
N PRO A 469 19.22 18.98 -18.62
CA PRO A 469 18.68 17.71 -19.11
C PRO A 469 18.27 16.78 -17.95
N GLU A 470 17.08 16.18 -18.03
CA GLU A 470 16.57 15.22 -17.04
C GLU A 470 17.29 13.86 -17.15
N ASP A 471 18.44 13.72 -16.50
CA ASP A 471 19.10 12.43 -16.27
C ASP A 471 19.16 12.13 -14.76
N ARG A 472 18.56 11.00 -14.36
CA ARG A 472 18.42 10.58 -12.95
C ARG A 472 19.75 10.21 -12.30
N GLU A 473 20.70 9.68 -13.07
CA GLU A 473 22.04 9.34 -12.56
C GLU A 473 22.90 10.60 -12.44
N LEU A 474 22.75 11.53 -13.38
CA LEU A 474 23.35 12.86 -13.29
C LEU A 474 22.83 13.63 -12.06
N HIS A 475 21.53 13.54 -11.78
CA HIS A 475 20.89 14.12 -10.59
C HIS A 475 21.49 13.59 -9.28
N LYS A 476 21.63 12.27 -9.14
CA LYS A 476 22.24 11.66 -7.94
C LYS A 476 23.71 12.07 -7.78
N GLY A 477 24.48 12.11 -8.87
CA GLY A 477 25.89 12.53 -8.85
C GLY A 477 26.08 13.98 -8.41
N GLN A 478 25.27 14.90 -8.95
CA GLN A 478 25.35 16.33 -8.63
C GLN A 478 24.95 16.64 -7.18
N ILE A 479 23.92 15.96 -6.66
CA ILE A 479 23.55 16.09 -5.24
C ILE A 479 24.69 15.60 -4.35
N ALA A 480 25.34 14.48 -4.68
CA ALA A 480 26.47 13.96 -3.92
C ALA A 480 27.67 14.93 -3.88
N GLU A 481 27.98 15.60 -5.01
CA GLU A 481 29.03 16.62 -5.06
C GLU A 481 28.72 17.83 -4.14
N ILE A 482 27.47 18.29 -4.13
CA ILE A 482 27.05 19.40 -3.27
C ILE A 482 27.09 18.99 -1.79
N ILE A 483 26.64 17.77 -1.46
CA ILE A 483 26.76 17.20 -0.11
C ILE A 483 28.22 17.22 0.35
N GLN A 484 29.13 16.73 -0.50
CA GLN A 484 30.56 16.69 -0.21
C GLN A 484 31.12 18.11 0.00
N PHE A 485 30.73 19.08 -0.83
CA PHE A 485 31.12 20.48 -0.66
C PHE A 485 30.64 21.06 0.68
N ILE A 486 29.40 20.77 1.09
CA ILE A 486 28.84 21.24 2.36
C ILE A 486 29.60 20.62 3.54
N GLN A 487 29.81 19.30 3.51
CA GLN A 487 30.48 18.56 4.59
C GLN A 487 31.95 18.95 4.74
N GLN A 488 32.68 19.15 3.63
CA GLN A 488 34.10 19.49 3.63
C GLN A 488 34.39 20.99 3.81
N GLY A 489 33.47 21.87 3.42
CA GLY A 489 33.67 23.31 3.46
C GLY A 489 33.18 24.02 4.72
N GLY A 490 32.46 23.32 5.61
CA GLY A 490 31.96 23.87 6.87
C GLY A 490 31.24 25.23 6.71
N LYS A 491 31.57 26.22 7.56
CA LYS A 491 30.97 27.57 7.48
C LYS A 491 31.25 28.30 6.15
N TYR A 492 32.37 27.98 5.47
CA TYR A 492 32.74 28.61 4.20
C TYR A 492 31.80 28.17 3.07
N SER A 493 31.52 26.87 2.93
CA SER A 493 30.61 26.36 1.89
C SER A 493 29.20 26.89 2.06
N VAL A 494 28.70 26.97 3.30
CA VAL A 494 27.39 27.57 3.62
C VAL A 494 27.32 29.03 3.19
N SER A 495 28.39 29.81 3.46
CA SER A 495 28.46 31.21 3.07
C SER A 495 28.48 31.38 1.55
N GLN A 496 29.23 30.52 0.83
CA GLN A 496 29.28 30.52 -0.63
C GLN A 496 27.92 30.15 -1.25
N LEU A 497 27.26 29.12 -0.73
CA LEU A 497 25.92 28.73 -1.20
C LEU A 497 24.89 29.84 -0.94
N SER A 498 24.91 30.47 0.24
CA SER A 498 24.02 31.59 0.55
C SER A 498 24.19 32.78 -0.41
N LEU A 499 25.42 33.09 -0.81
CA LEU A 499 25.72 34.12 -1.81
C LEU A 499 25.23 33.70 -3.22
N ALA A 500 25.47 32.45 -3.61
CA ALA A 500 25.00 31.91 -4.89
C ALA A 500 23.47 31.96 -4.99
N VAL A 501 22.76 31.51 -3.94
CA VAL A 501 21.29 31.56 -3.84
C VAL A 501 20.79 33.00 -3.93
N SER A 502 21.45 33.95 -3.27
CA SER A 502 21.09 35.38 -3.37
C SER A 502 21.25 35.92 -4.80
N THR A 503 22.28 35.48 -5.51
CA THR A 503 22.52 35.88 -6.90
C THR A 503 21.45 35.31 -7.83
N LEU A 504 21.13 34.02 -7.69
CA LEU A 504 20.08 33.34 -8.46
C LEU A 504 18.71 33.96 -8.21
N GLN A 505 18.40 34.27 -6.94
CA GLN A 505 17.17 34.95 -6.55
C GLN A 505 17.05 36.34 -7.17
N ALA A 506 18.13 37.13 -7.17
CA ALA A 506 18.15 38.46 -7.77
C ALA A 506 18.05 38.44 -9.31
N GLY A 507 18.58 37.39 -9.95
CA GLY A 507 18.51 37.21 -11.41
C GLY A 507 17.11 36.83 -11.93
N HIS A 508 16.20 36.40 -11.04
CA HIS A 508 14.85 35.93 -11.41
C HIS A 508 13.77 36.58 -10.52
N PRO A 509 13.64 37.91 -10.53
CA PRO A 509 12.73 38.63 -9.63
C PRO A 509 11.25 38.27 -9.84
N ASP A 510 10.86 37.96 -11.08
CA ASP A 510 9.47 37.68 -11.45
C ASP A 510 9.08 36.18 -11.31
N ASN A 511 10.02 35.30 -10.97
CA ASN A 511 9.76 33.87 -10.83
C ASN A 511 9.44 33.53 -9.37
N THR A 512 8.15 33.44 -9.04
CA THR A 512 7.66 33.19 -7.67
C THR A 512 8.18 31.88 -7.07
N VAL A 513 8.30 30.82 -7.87
CA VAL A 513 8.83 29.52 -7.42
C VAL A 513 10.31 29.63 -7.04
N VAL A 514 11.10 30.36 -7.82
CA VAL A 514 12.52 30.64 -7.50
C VAL A 514 12.64 31.49 -6.25
N GLN A 515 11.76 32.47 -6.04
CA GLN A 515 11.75 33.29 -4.82
C GLN A 515 11.44 32.47 -3.56
N GLU A 516 10.45 31.57 -3.63
CA GLU A 516 10.07 30.70 -2.50
C GLU A 516 11.15 29.65 -2.18
N LEU A 517 11.72 29.00 -3.20
CA LEU A 517 12.81 28.05 -3.04
C LEU A 517 14.07 28.71 -2.47
N ALA A 518 14.46 29.87 -2.99
CA ALA A 518 15.60 30.62 -2.49
C ALA A 518 15.43 31.04 -1.03
N SER A 519 14.22 31.47 -0.65
CA SER A 519 13.90 31.85 0.74
C SER A 519 13.94 30.66 1.68
N THR A 520 13.40 29.51 1.25
CA THR A 520 13.44 28.25 2.01
C THR A 520 14.88 27.78 2.19
N LEU A 521 15.67 27.76 1.13
CA LEU A 521 17.06 27.34 1.16
C LEU A 521 17.94 28.25 2.02
N LYS A 522 17.72 29.57 1.97
CA LYS A 522 18.40 30.52 2.87
C LYS A 522 18.14 30.23 4.35
N LYS A 523 16.90 29.85 4.69
CA LYS A 523 16.52 29.48 6.05
C LYS A 523 17.18 28.17 6.49
N GLU A 524 17.20 27.15 5.64
CA GLU A 524 17.87 25.87 5.97
C GLU A 524 19.40 26.06 6.09
N LEU A 525 20.00 26.92 5.26
CA LEU A 525 21.41 27.29 5.36
C LEU A 525 21.74 28.07 6.63
N SER A 526 20.84 28.97 7.09
CA SER A 526 21.06 29.71 8.35
C SER A 526 20.92 28.81 9.58
N ASP A 527 20.02 27.84 9.52
CA ASP A 527 19.71 26.95 10.64
C ASP A 527 20.64 25.70 10.66
N TYR A 528 21.54 25.56 9.68
CA TYR A 528 22.54 24.49 9.62
C TYR A 528 23.76 24.81 10.50
N ASN A 529 23.99 23.96 11.51
CA ASN A 529 25.17 24.05 12.38
C ASN A 529 26.42 23.47 11.70
N ALA A 530 27.03 24.27 10.83
CA ALA A 530 28.24 23.85 10.12
C ALA A 530 29.47 23.76 11.05
N PRO A 531 30.31 22.71 10.90
CA PRO A 531 31.53 22.57 11.70
C PRO A 531 32.50 23.74 11.45
N GLU A 532 33.20 24.18 12.51
CA GLU A 532 34.30 25.14 12.39
C GLU A 532 35.50 24.42 11.77
N GLN A 533 35.77 24.71 10.50
CA GLN A 533 37.01 24.31 9.84
C GLN A 533 37.75 25.57 9.39
N ASP A 534 39.05 25.61 9.70
CA ASP A 534 39.94 26.74 9.44
C ASP A 534 39.86 27.19 7.98
N THR A 535 39.52 28.46 7.79
CA THR A 535 39.41 29.19 6.50
C THR A 535 40.71 29.23 5.67
N VAL A 536 41.76 28.51 6.07
CA VAL A 536 43.13 28.73 5.61
C VAL A 536 43.47 27.97 4.32
N GLN A 537 42.73 26.92 3.93
CA GLN A 537 43.10 26.14 2.73
C GLN A 537 42.49 26.63 1.40
N HIS A 538 41.38 27.38 1.39
CA HIS A 538 40.72 27.77 0.14
C HIS A 538 41.14 29.14 -0.46
N GLN A 539 42.02 29.90 0.21
CA GLN A 539 42.50 31.21 -0.28
C GLN A 539 43.76 31.18 -1.17
N LYS A 540 44.12 30.05 -1.79
CA LYS A 540 45.27 29.98 -2.72
C LYS A 540 44.92 29.44 -4.10
N LEU A 541 44.29 30.29 -4.91
CA LEU A 541 44.61 30.40 -6.33
C LEU A 541 44.91 31.87 -6.63
N LYS A 542 46.15 32.29 -6.35
CA LYS A 542 46.69 33.55 -6.87
C LYS A 542 46.56 33.51 -8.40
N HIS A 543 45.87 34.51 -8.96
CA HIS A 543 45.94 34.87 -10.38
C HIS A 543 47.39 34.76 -10.87
N LYS A 544 47.67 33.76 -11.72
CA LYS A 544 48.79 33.87 -12.65
C LYS A 544 48.34 34.88 -13.71
N LYS A 545 48.91 36.08 -13.67
CA LYS A 545 48.88 37.01 -14.80
C LYS A 545 49.41 36.25 -16.02
N SER A 546 48.64 36.22 -17.09
CA SER A 546 49.13 35.86 -18.42
C SER A 546 50.27 36.81 -18.80
N PRO A 547 51.40 36.33 -19.35
CA PRO A 547 52.38 37.22 -19.93
C PRO A 547 51.82 37.78 -21.24
N GLU A 548 51.87 39.11 -21.34
CA GLU A 548 51.49 39.90 -22.51
C GLU A 548 52.19 39.41 -23.80
N ARG A 549 51.46 39.48 -24.91
CA ARG A 549 52.01 39.73 -26.24
C ARG A 549 51.26 40.90 -26.86
#